data_AF-R5EEI5-F1
#
_entry.id   AF-R5EEI5-F1
#
_cell.length_a   1.000
_cell.length_b   1.000
_cell.length_c   1.000
_cell.angle_alpha   90.00
_cell.angle_beta   90.00
_cell.angle_gamma   90.00
#
_symmetry.space_group_name_H-M   'P 1'
#
loop_
_entity.id
_entity.type
_entity.pdbx_description
1 polymer ?
#
loop_
_entity_poly.entity_id
_entity_poly.type
_entity_poly.pdbx_seq_one_letter_code
_entity_poly.pdbx_strand_id
1 'polypeptide(L)'
;MGKYTTFFRTFILIIIIEGIFNIFCLGQDTTVEMIITIGSDILFAGCMGVVSMYLLKSTQRELPLDTARDIMRSFSYEMDEDTDCITIRLPMYQRFFMEAISYNKNTGILTAPYFLQRK
;
A
#
# COMPACT_ATOMS: atom_id res chain seq x y z
N MET A 1 -9.38 5.10 5.73
CA MET A 1 -9.93 3.89 6.39
C MET A 1 -10.54 2.87 5.41
N GLY A 2 -11.42 3.24 4.46
CA GLY A 2 -12.09 2.27 3.56
C GLY A 2 -11.20 1.53 2.54
N LYS A 3 -10.00 2.04 2.20
CA LYS A 3 -9.10 1.39 1.22
C LYS A 3 -8.25 0.26 1.80
N TYR A 4 -7.80 0.41 3.05
CA TYR A 4 -7.12 -0.65 3.81
C TYR A 4 -8.01 -1.88 3.98
N THR A 5 -9.31 -1.67 4.21
CA THR A 5 -10.28 -2.76 4.25
C THR A 5 -10.43 -3.46 2.90
N THR A 6 -10.38 -2.75 1.77
CA THR A 6 -10.46 -3.39 0.45
C THR A 6 -9.21 -4.21 0.14
N PHE A 7 -8.01 -3.66 0.35
CA PHE A 7 -6.77 -4.42 0.15
C PHE A 7 -6.72 -5.67 1.04
N PHE A 8 -7.05 -5.53 2.32
CA PHE A 8 -7.09 -6.65 3.26
C PHE A 8 -8.13 -7.70 2.86
N ARG A 9 -9.33 -7.27 2.40
CA ARG A 9 -10.38 -8.18 1.93
C ARG A 9 -9.96 -8.92 0.66
N THR A 10 -9.39 -8.23 -0.32
CA THR A 10 -8.87 -8.84 -1.56
C THR A 10 -7.74 -9.82 -1.24
N PHE A 11 -6.86 -9.46 -0.31
CA PHE A 11 -5.74 -10.29 0.12
C PHE A 11 -6.20 -11.56 0.85
N ILE A 12 -7.12 -11.44 1.82
CA ILE A 12 -7.74 -12.58 2.49
C ILE A 12 -8.46 -13.47 1.48
N LEU A 13 -9.18 -12.88 0.51
CA LEU A 13 -9.89 -13.64 -0.51
C LEU A 13 -8.92 -14.47 -1.37
N ILE A 14 -7.76 -13.90 -1.75
CA ILE A 14 -6.73 -14.63 -2.50
C ILE A 14 -6.19 -15.80 -1.67
N ILE A 15 -5.85 -15.59 -0.40
CA ILE A 15 -5.38 -16.67 0.49
C ILE A 15 -6.43 -17.78 0.64
N ILE A 16 -7.71 -17.42 0.77
CA ILE A 16 -8.80 -18.40 0.88
C ILE A 16 -8.94 -19.18 -0.43
N ILE A 17 -8.92 -18.50 -1.59
CA ILE A 17 -9.00 -19.15 -2.90
C ILE A 17 -7.82 -20.11 -3.08
N GLU A 18 -6.60 -19.67 -2.77
CA GLU A 18 -5.38 -20.46 -2.88
C GLU A 18 -5.42 -21.68 -1.92
N GLY A 19 -5.88 -21.49 -0.68
CA GLY A 19 -6.13 -22.57 0.27
C GLY A 19 -7.16 -23.58 -0.23
N ILE A 20 -8.25 -23.11 -0.84
CA ILE A 20 -9.27 -23.97 -1.45
C ILE A 20 -8.69 -24.76 -2.63
N PHE A 21 -7.99 -24.11 -3.56
CA PHE A 21 -7.34 -24.77 -4.69
C PHE A 21 -6.35 -25.84 -4.21
N ASN A 22 -5.55 -25.53 -3.19
CA ASN A 22 -4.65 -26.50 -2.58
C ASN A 22 -5.41 -27.69 -2.00
N ILE A 23 -6.50 -27.48 -1.25
CA ILE A 23 -7.34 -28.57 -0.71
C ILE A 23 -7.95 -29.45 -1.82
N PHE A 24 -8.42 -28.86 -2.93
CA PHE A 24 -8.97 -29.62 -4.05
C PHE A 24 -7.88 -30.36 -4.87
N CYS A 25 -6.66 -29.82 -4.94
CA CYS A 25 -5.51 -30.49 -5.56
C CYS A 25 -4.93 -31.64 -4.71
N LEU A 26 -5.18 -31.65 -3.39
CA LEU A 26 -4.77 -32.70 -2.45
C LEU A 26 -5.56 -34.02 -2.59
N GLY A 27 -6.32 -34.20 -3.67
CA GLY A 27 -7.18 -35.37 -3.89
C GLY A 27 -6.46 -36.71 -4.03
N GLN A 28 -5.15 -36.75 -4.30
CA GLN A 28 -4.34 -37.97 -4.35
C GLN A 28 -2.90 -37.64 -3.91
N ASP A 29 -2.39 -38.36 -2.90
CA ASP A 29 -1.00 -38.31 -2.39
C ASP A 29 -0.52 -37.02 -1.70
N THR A 30 -1.21 -36.62 -0.63
CA THR A 30 -0.76 -35.57 0.29
C THR A 30 0.47 -36.00 1.09
N THR A 31 1.65 -35.48 0.76
CA THR A 31 2.85 -35.66 1.58
C THR A 31 2.93 -34.61 2.70
N VAL A 32 3.59 -34.96 3.81
CA VAL A 32 3.84 -34.02 4.92
C VAL A 32 4.60 -32.77 4.44
N GLU A 33 5.50 -32.94 3.47
CA GLU A 33 6.22 -31.83 2.83
C GLU A 33 5.27 -30.84 2.16
N MET A 34 4.24 -31.32 1.45
CA MET A 34 3.27 -30.47 0.76
C MET A 34 2.45 -29.62 1.74
N ILE A 35 2.08 -30.19 2.91
CA ILE A 35 1.39 -29.46 3.99
C ILE A 35 2.29 -28.36 4.56
N ILE A 36 3.58 -28.66 4.76
CA ILE A 36 4.55 -27.68 5.28
C ILE A 36 4.75 -26.53 4.27
N THR A 37 4.86 -26.84 2.97
CA THR A 37 4.98 -25.83 1.92
C THR A 37 3.75 -24.90 1.89
N ILE A 38 2.54 -25.45 1.89
CA ILE A 38 1.30 -24.65 1.91
C ILE A 38 1.24 -23.77 3.15
N GLY A 39 1.59 -24.33 4.33
CA GLY A 39 1.64 -23.56 5.57
C GLY A 39 2.66 -22.41 5.53
N SER A 40 3.83 -22.67 4.96
CA SER A 40 4.88 -21.67 4.76
C SER A 40 4.45 -20.55 3.80
N ASP A 41 3.78 -20.90 2.70
CA ASP A 41 3.33 -19.93 1.70
C ASP A 41 2.26 -18.99 2.26
N ILE A 42 1.28 -19.53 3.00
CA ILE A 42 0.26 -18.72 3.70
C ILE A 42 0.92 -17.78 4.71
N LEU A 43 1.91 -18.28 5.47
CA LEU A 43 2.59 -17.49 6.51
C LEU A 43 3.44 -16.38 5.88
N PHE A 44 4.17 -16.69 4.81
CA PHE A 44 4.92 -15.71 4.02
C PHE A 44 4.01 -14.65 3.42
N ALA A 45 2.89 -15.07 2.81
CA ALA A 45 1.88 -14.15 2.30
C ALA A 45 1.37 -13.23 3.41
N GLY A 46 0.99 -13.79 4.56
CA GLY A 46 0.56 -13.03 5.74
C GLY A 46 1.57 -11.97 6.17
N CYS A 47 2.86 -12.34 6.26
CA CYS A 47 3.94 -11.41 6.56
C CYS A 47 4.06 -10.29 5.51
N MET A 48 3.99 -10.62 4.22
CA MET A 48 4.04 -9.64 3.13
C MET A 48 2.85 -8.68 3.15
N GLY A 49 1.65 -9.17 3.51
CA GLY A 49 0.46 -8.34 3.71
C GLY A 49 0.64 -7.32 4.84
N VAL A 50 1.20 -7.75 5.97
CA VAL A 50 1.49 -6.87 7.12
C VAL A 50 2.55 -5.82 6.78
N VAL A 51 3.64 -6.22 6.11
CA VAL A 51 4.68 -5.28 5.64
C VAL A 51 4.09 -4.26 4.67
N SER A 52 3.25 -4.70 3.75
CA SER A 52 2.56 -3.81 2.81
C SER A 52 1.70 -2.78 3.55
N MET A 53 0.91 -3.21 4.54
CA MET A 53 0.12 -2.29 5.37
C MET A 53 0.96 -1.29 6.16
N TYR A 54 2.10 -1.74 6.69
CA TYR A 54 3.01 -0.86 7.42
C TYR A 54 3.62 0.20 6.50
N LEU A 55 4.04 -0.19 5.31
CA LEU A 55 4.57 0.73 4.30
C LEU A 55 3.49 1.70 3.79
N LEU A 56 2.25 1.23 3.65
CA LEU A 56 1.10 2.03 3.21
C LEU A 56 0.71 3.14 4.19
N LYS A 57 1.16 3.08 5.45
CA LYS A 57 0.79 4.04 6.48
C LYS A 57 1.18 5.46 6.05
N SER A 58 0.19 6.32 5.86
CA SER A 58 0.40 7.75 5.62
C SER A 58 1.07 8.39 6.83
N THR A 59 2.08 9.19 6.55
CA THR A 59 2.81 10.01 7.50
C THR A 59 2.59 11.47 7.20
N GLN A 60 2.62 12.28 8.26
CA GLN A 60 2.55 13.72 8.17
C GLN A 60 3.92 14.29 8.52
N ARG A 61 4.41 15.24 7.73
CA ARG A 61 5.68 15.92 7.98
C ARG A 61 5.57 17.41 7.66
N GLU A 62 6.08 18.24 8.54
CA GLU A 62 6.24 19.67 8.28
C GLU A 62 7.44 19.89 7.37
N LEU A 63 7.20 20.52 6.21
CA LEU A 63 8.21 20.79 5.19
C LEU A 63 7.97 22.16 4.57
N PRO A 64 9.04 22.89 4.18
CA PRO A 64 8.92 24.11 3.38
C PRO A 64 8.21 23.82 2.06
N LEU A 65 7.43 24.80 1.57
CA LEU A 65 6.63 24.67 0.34
C LEU A 65 7.48 24.26 -0.87
N ASP A 66 8.68 24.85 -1.03
CA ASP A 66 9.55 24.58 -2.17
C ASP A 66 10.04 23.12 -2.16
N THR A 67 10.48 22.63 -0.99
CA THR A 67 10.88 21.23 -0.81
C THR A 67 9.72 20.27 -1.03
N ALA A 68 8.53 20.60 -0.53
CA ALA A 68 7.33 19.80 -0.75
C ALA A 68 6.98 19.72 -2.24
N ARG A 69 7.05 20.83 -2.99
CA ARG A 69 6.83 20.84 -4.45
C ARG A 69 7.85 19.99 -5.19
N ASP A 70 9.13 20.08 -4.85
CA ASP A 70 10.18 19.29 -5.51
C ASP A 70 9.97 17.79 -5.28
N ILE A 71 9.63 17.40 -4.04
CA ILE A 71 9.26 16.02 -3.73
C ILE A 71 8.05 15.61 -4.56
N MET A 72 6.96 16.37 -4.52
CA MET A 72 5.73 16.03 -5.24
C MET A 72 5.95 15.93 -6.76
N ARG A 73 6.81 16.78 -7.35
CA ARG A 73 7.15 16.77 -8.79
C ARG A 73 7.89 15.51 -9.21
N SER A 74 8.66 14.93 -8.29
CA SER A 74 9.34 13.66 -8.56
C SER A 74 8.39 12.46 -8.68
N PHE A 75 7.13 12.58 -8.22
CA PHE A 75 6.13 11.51 -8.23
C PHE A 75 4.99 11.73 -9.23
N SER A 76 4.67 12.98 -9.56
CA SER A 76 3.68 13.26 -10.60
C SER A 76 3.98 14.55 -11.35
N TYR A 77 3.72 14.53 -12.65
CA TYR A 77 3.75 15.71 -13.51
C TYR A 77 2.49 16.57 -13.35
N GLU A 78 1.38 15.99 -12.87
CA GLU A 78 0.11 16.70 -12.68
C GLU A 78 -0.12 17.02 -11.20
N MET A 79 -0.01 18.30 -10.88
CA MET A 79 -0.37 18.89 -9.58
C MET A 79 -1.64 19.69 -9.72
N ASP A 80 -2.59 19.41 -8.84
CA ASP A 80 -3.78 20.21 -8.63
C ASP A 80 -3.50 21.14 -7.44
N GLU A 81 -3.38 22.44 -7.72
CA GLU A 81 -3.03 23.46 -6.74
C GLU A 81 -4.26 24.32 -6.42
N ASP A 82 -4.88 24.04 -5.29
CA ASP A 82 -5.95 24.85 -4.70
C ASP A 82 -5.37 25.98 -3.84
N THR A 83 -6.23 26.90 -3.40
CA THR A 83 -5.85 28.04 -2.54
C THR A 83 -5.14 27.59 -1.26
N ASP A 84 -5.63 26.52 -0.64
CA ASP A 84 -5.16 26.03 0.68
C ASP A 84 -4.32 24.76 0.62
N CYS A 85 -4.40 23.99 -0.47
CA CYS A 85 -3.73 22.69 -0.57
C CYS A 85 -3.16 22.43 -1.96
N ILE A 86 -2.11 21.62 -2.01
CA ILE A 86 -1.57 21.05 -3.25
C ILE A 86 -1.79 19.56 -3.19
N THR A 87 -2.40 18.98 -4.21
CA THR A 87 -2.57 17.54 -4.32
C THR A 87 -1.96 17.05 -5.63
N ILE A 88 -1.39 15.85 -5.64
CA ILE A 88 -0.95 15.24 -6.90
C ILE A 88 -1.96 14.21 -7.37
N ARG A 89 -2.20 14.21 -8.68
CA ARG A 89 -2.92 13.12 -9.32
C ARG A 89 -1.94 11.98 -9.57
N LEU A 90 -2.26 10.85 -8.95
CA LEU A 90 -1.58 9.58 -9.19
C LEU A 90 -2.51 8.66 -10.01
N PRO A 91 -1.96 7.88 -10.96
CA PRO A 91 -2.66 6.77 -11.60
C PRO A 91 -3.34 5.86 -10.57
N MET A 92 -4.48 5.25 -10.94
CA MET A 92 -5.32 4.48 -10.01
C MET A 92 -4.55 3.41 -9.22
N TYR A 93 -3.61 2.72 -9.88
CA TYR A 93 -2.72 1.74 -9.25
C TYR A 93 -1.78 2.40 -8.24
N GLN A 94 -1.07 3.47 -8.61
CA GLN A 94 -0.17 4.17 -7.69
C GLN A 94 -0.91 4.79 -6.50
N ARG A 95 -2.11 5.37 -6.73
CA ARG A 95 -2.95 5.94 -5.68
C ARG A 95 -3.49 4.89 -4.69
N PHE A 96 -3.55 3.63 -5.12
CA PHE A 96 -3.88 2.51 -4.24
C PHE A 96 -2.72 2.19 -3.28
N PHE A 97 -1.48 2.23 -3.77
CA PHE A 97 -0.28 1.91 -2.99
C PHE A 97 0.35 3.10 -2.25
N MET A 98 0.09 4.32 -2.68
CA MET A 98 0.73 5.52 -2.13
C MET A 98 -0.25 6.43 -1.38
N GLU A 99 -1.52 6.01 -1.27
CA GLU A 99 -2.62 6.89 -0.85
C GLU A 99 -2.62 8.22 -1.66
N ALA A 100 -3.40 9.21 -1.22
CA ALA A 100 -3.34 10.54 -1.83
C ALA A 100 -2.21 11.34 -1.16
N ILE A 101 -1.28 11.86 -1.96
CA ILE A 101 -0.24 12.77 -1.48
C ILE A 101 -0.80 14.19 -1.55
N SER A 102 -0.80 14.86 -0.41
CA SER A 102 -1.37 16.21 -0.27
C SER A 102 -0.50 17.07 0.64
N TYR A 103 -0.30 18.33 0.26
CA TYR A 103 0.38 19.34 1.04
C TYR A 103 -0.62 20.42 1.46
N ASN A 104 -0.63 20.78 2.74
CA ASN A 104 -1.45 21.88 3.26
C ASN A 104 -0.56 23.13 3.39
N LYS A 105 -0.90 24.20 2.66
CA LYS A 105 -0.12 25.45 2.62
C LYS A 105 -0.23 26.24 3.92
N ASN A 106 -1.37 26.13 4.61
CA ASN A 106 -1.64 26.87 5.85
C ASN A 106 -0.89 26.25 7.05
N THR A 107 -0.77 24.93 7.08
CA THR A 107 -0.07 24.22 8.17
C THR A 107 1.36 23.83 7.83
N GLY A 108 1.75 23.89 6.55
CA GLY A 108 3.05 23.43 6.09
C GLY A 108 3.22 21.90 6.11
N ILE A 109 2.12 21.15 6.25
CA ILE A 109 2.15 19.69 6.45
C ILE A 109 1.98 18.97 5.11
N LEU A 110 2.97 18.14 4.76
CA LEU A 110 2.89 17.14 3.71
C LEU A 110 2.34 15.83 4.30
N THR A 111 1.23 15.34 3.75
CA THR A 111 0.69 14.00 4.02
C THR A 111 1.09 13.09 2.86
N ALA A 112 1.91 12.08 3.17
CA ALA A 112 2.45 11.17 2.19
C ALA A 112 2.82 9.82 2.85
N PRO A 113 2.80 8.69 2.12
CA PRO A 113 3.19 7.39 2.65
C PRO A 113 4.65 7.35 3.11
N TYR A 114 4.94 6.48 4.09
CA TYR A 114 6.19 6.44 4.85
C TYR A 114 7.48 6.44 3.99
N PHE A 115 7.47 5.77 2.84
CA PHE A 115 8.62 5.69 1.94
C PHE A 115 9.06 7.02 1.33
N LEU A 116 8.22 8.06 1.39
CA LEU A 116 8.55 9.41 0.92
C LEU A 116 9.39 10.21 1.92
N GLN A 117 9.58 9.71 3.15
CA GLN A 117 10.36 10.42 4.17
C GLN A 117 11.89 10.28 4.01
N ARG A 118 12.37 9.33 3.22
CA ARG A 118 13.81 8.99 3.12
C ARG A 118 14.60 9.70 2.00
N LYS A 119 13.96 10.58 1.23
CA LYS A 119 14.66 11.44 0.26
C LYS A 119 14.97 12.80 0.85
#